data_AF-A0A9N8HGR7-F1
#
_entry.id   AF-A0A9N8HGR7-F1
#
_cell.length_a   1.000
_cell.length_b   1.000
_cell.length_c   1.000
_cell.angle_alpha   90.00
_cell.angle_beta   90.00
_cell.angle_gamma   90.00
#
_symmetry.space_group_name_H-M   'P 1'
#
loop_
_entity.id
_entity.type
_entity.pdbx_description
1 polymer ?
#
loop_
_entity_poly.entity_id
_entity_poly.type
_entity_poly.pdbx_seq_one_letter_code
_entity_poly.pdbx_strand_id
1 'polypeptide(L)'
;MSSRKGRSNKRGAKRSLQFNKKEEEAKQENVVDLTFANDDSSPVKKKAKKEIKDFFTSDAVSTPSSRTKQAAVVTPPEKSQSDDGKPTKKRDDDGYVQSYIHKNVSYVREGESELDPTTVKVFELVDEYYVIPKGFENDRKFGPKSGVSFEQRVISCYCNNLLEAKDGKVDICTQCADEGHLRDDCPTLI
;
A
#
# COMPACT_ATOMS: atom_id res chain seq x y z
N MET A 1 -30.16 55.65 17.91
CA MET A 1 -28.86 55.78 17.19
C MET A 1 -27.85 54.86 17.86
N SER A 2 -27.61 53.67 17.29
CA SER A 2 -26.61 52.73 17.84
C SER A 2 -25.80 52.13 16.71
N SER A 3 -24.67 52.78 16.43
CA SER A 3 -23.66 52.40 15.46
C SER A 3 -22.96 51.10 15.86
N ARG A 4 -22.99 50.08 14.99
CA ARG A 4 -22.07 48.93 15.10
C ARG A 4 -21.06 48.96 13.96
N LYS A 5 -19.80 49.14 14.38
CA LYS A 5 -18.59 49.25 13.58
C LYS A 5 -18.29 47.94 12.84
N GLY A 6 -17.92 48.08 11.57
CA GLY A 6 -17.44 46.99 10.72
C GLY A 6 -16.09 46.44 11.17
N ARG A 7 -15.87 45.16 10.90
CA ARG A 7 -14.57 44.48 11.02
C ARG A 7 -14.12 44.04 9.64
N SER A 8 -13.04 44.64 9.16
CA SER A 8 -12.35 44.32 7.93
C SER A 8 -11.39 43.15 8.14
N ASN A 9 -11.59 42.06 7.40
CA ASN A 9 -10.64 40.94 7.37
C ASN A 9 -9.50 41.25 6.40
N LYS A 10 -8.30 41.47 6.96
CA LYS A 10 -7.02 41.58 6.24
C LYS A 10 -6.70 40.23 5.58
N ARG A 11 -6.53 40.26 4.25
CA ARG A 11 -6.10 39.11 3.44
C ARG A 11 -4.63 38.82 3.73
N GLY A 12 -4.35 37.57 4.13
CA GLY A 12 -3.01 37.06 4.40
C GLY A 12 -2.19 36.81 3.14
N ALA A 13 -0.89 37.05 3.32
CA ALA A 13 0.29 36.82 2.48
C ALA A 13 0.20 35.75 1.38
N LYS A 14 0.58 36.15 0.15
CA LYS A 14 1.07 35.25 -0.90
C LYS A 14 2.56 34.97 -0.63
N ARG A 15 2.91 33.74 -0.22
CA ARG A 15 4.30 33.25 -0.25
C ARG A 15 4.59 32.75 -1.66
N SER A 16 5.40 33.52 -2.38
CA SER A 16 6.08 33.11 -3.62
C SER A 16 7.25 32.22 -3.22
N LEU A 17 7.21 30.93 -3.55
CA LEU A 17 8.36 30.03 -3.50
C LEU A 17 8.90 29.92 -4.92
N GLN A 18 10.00 30.63 -5.18
CA GLN A 18 10.83 30.40 -6.35
C GLN A 18 11.77 29.24 -6.02
N PHE A 19 11.54 28.07 -6.64
CA PHE A 19 12.48 26.96 -6.60
C PHE A 19 13.51 27.16 -7.71
N ASN A 20 14.76 27.40 -7.29
CA ASN A 20 15.92 27.44 -8.16
C ASN A 20 16.13 26.06 -8.78
N LYS A 21 16.06 26.01 -10.11
CA LYS A 21 16.50 24.88 -10.93
C LYS A 21 17.98 25.09 -11.20
N LYS A 22 18.85 24.24 -10.66
CA LYS A 22 20.24 24.17 -11.10
C LYS A 22 20.63 22.71 -11.29
N GLU A 23 20.80 22.40 -12.56
CA GLU A 23 21.43 21.22 -13.14
C GLU A 23 22.92 21.18 -12.74
N GLU A 24 23.44 19.98 -12.52
CA GLU A 24 24.83 19.55 -12.80
C GLU A 24 24.87 18.03 -12.50
N GLU A 25 24.79 17.16 -13.51
CA GLU A 25 25.87 16.62 -14.35
C GLU A 25 27.00 15.86 -13.63
N ALA A 26 27.26 14.68 -14.19
CA ALA A 26 28.54 13.99 -14.34
C ALA A 26 28.99 12.91 -13.32
N LYS A 27 29.04 11.68 -13.87
CA LYS A 27 30.16 10.72 -13.86
C LYS A 27 30.55 10.08 -12.51
N GLN A 28 30.59 8.75 -12.44
CA GLN A 28 31.76 7.97 -12.86
C GLN A 28 31.56 6.47 -12.58
N GLU A 29 32.00 5.69 -13.56
CA GLU A 29 32.19 4.24 -13.55
C GLU A 29 33.18 3.84 -12.45
N ASN A 30 32.92 2.73 -11.75
CA ASN A 30 33.99 2.01 -11.07
C ASN A 30 33.77 0.50 -11.14
N VAL A 31 34.52 -0.09 -12.07
CA VAL A 31 34.76 -1.53 -12.23
C VAL A 31 35.77 -1.94 -11.17
N VAL A 32 35.38 -2.86 -10.27
CA VAL A 32 36.34 -3.72 -9.58
C VAL A 32 35.83 -5.15 -9.56
N ASP A 33 36.51 -5.91 -10.40
CA ASP A 33 36.64 -7.35 -10.49
C ASP A 33 37.03 -7.94 -9.11
N LEU A 34 36.19 -8.83 -8.58
CA LEU A 34 36.48 -9.61 -7.38
C LEU A 34 36.12 -11.07 -7.66
N THR A 35 37.05 -11.72 -8.37
CA THR A 35 37.15 -13.17 -8.45
C THR A 35 37.49 -13.73 -7.07
N PHE A 36 36.54 -14.40 -6.43
CA PHE A 36 36.78 -15.27 -5.29
C PHE A 36 36.49 -16.71 -5.70
N ALA A 37 37.56 -17.41 -6.09
CA ALA A 37 37.60 -18.85 -6.10
C ALA A 37 37.61 -19.36 -4.65
N ASN A 38 36.65 -20.22 -4.30
CA ASN A 38 36.78 -21.17 -3.20
C ASN A 38 36.00 -22.44 -3.57
N ASP A 39 36.71 -23.38 -4.18
CA ASP A 39 36.51 -24.81 -3.97
C ASP A 39 36.72 -25.12 -2.48
N ASP A 40 35.75 -25.74 -1.80
CA ASP A 40 36.00 -26.96 -1.04
C ASP A 40 34.69 -27.64 -0.60
N SER A 41 34.44 -28.77 -1.24
CA SER A 41 33.78 -29.98 -0.75
C SER A 41 33.60 -30.11 0.78
N SER A 42 32.40 -30.49 1.24
CA SER A 42 32.20 -31.74 2.03
C SER A 42 30.88 -31.80 2.85
N PRO A 43 30.42 -33.01 3.24
CA PRO A 43 29.00 -33.35 3.37
C PRO A 43 28.45 -33.48 4.81
N VAL A 44 27.11 -33.40 4.88
CA VAL A 44 26.18 -34.14 5.77
C VAL A 44 26.41 -34.09 7.29
N LYS A 45 25.49 -33.44 8.02
CA LYS A 45 25.01 -33.94 9.33
C LYS A 45 23.49 -33.76 9.49
N LYS A 46 22.79 -34.90 9.44
CA LYS A 46 21.42 -35.10 9.94
C LYS A 46 21.43 -35.08 11.48
N LYS A 47 20.25 -34.81 12.07
CA LYS A 47 19.84 -34.82 13.50
C LYS A 47 19.82 -33.40 14.11
N ALA A 48 18.79 -32.95 14.84
CA ALA A 48 17.82 -33.67 15.63
C ALA A 48 16.47 -32.93 15.70
N LYS A 49 15.40 -33.73 15.61
CA LYS A 49 14.03 -33.40 15.95
C LYS A 49 13.97 -33.14 17.46
N LYS A 50 13.86 -31.88 17.88
CA LYS A 50 13.45 -31.55 19.25
C LYS A 50 11.95 -31.37 19.26
N GLU A 51 11.28 -32.36 19.87
CA GLU A 51 9.91 -32.24 20.34
C GLU A 51 9.77 -30.99 21.21
N ILE A 52 8.95 -30.03 20.76
CA ILE A 52 8.40 -29.01 21.65
C ILE A 52 7.18 -29.66 22.28
N LYS A 53 7.39 -30.28 23.44
CA LYS A 53 6.32 -30.73 24.32
C LYS A 53 5.68 -29.50 24.96
N ASP A 54 4.39 -29.34 24.69
CA ASP A 54 3.35 -29.00 25.64
C ASP A 54 3.72 -27.96 26.70
N PHE A 55 3.54 -26.69 26.35
CA PHE A 55 3.29 -25.64 27.33
C PHE A 55 1.91 -25.02 27.07
N PHE A 56 0.89 -25.88 27.16
CA PHE A 56 -0.52 -25.50 27.20
C PHE A 56 -0.89 -25.32 28.68
N THR A 57 -0.45 -24.21 29.29
CA THR A 57 -1.05 -23.74 30.56
C THR A 57 -2.28 -22.93 30.22
N SER A 58 -3.42 -23.60 30.31
CA SER A 58 -4.76 -23.04 30.28
C SER A 58 -5.00 -22.18 31.51
N ASP A 59 -4.59 -20.91 31.47
CA ASP A 59 -5.15 -19.91 32.37
C ASP A 59 -6.48 -19.43 31.80
N ALA A 60 -7.53 -19.98 32.41
CA ALA A 60 -8.92 -19.57 32.27
C ALA A 60 -9.06 -18.11 32.73
N VAL A 61 -8.79 -17.17 31.83
CA VAL A 61 -9.16 -15.76 32.03
C VAL A 61 -10.65 -15.64 31.79
N SER A 62 -11.34 -15.57 32.92
CA SER A 62 -12.73 -15.21 33.13
C SER A 62 -13.24 -14.18 32.12
N THR A 63 -14.20 -14.59 31.32
CA THR A 63 -15.03 -13.71 30.48
C THR A 63 -15.85 -12.78 31.39
N PRO A 64 -15.72 -11.44 31.30
CA PRO A 64 -16.72 -10.57 31.89
C PRO A 64 -17.98 -10.61 31.03
N SER A 65 -19.00 -11.17 31.65
CA SER A 65 -20.41 -11.22 31.27
C SER A 65 -20.93 -9.93 30.64
N SER A 66 -21.85 -10.13 29.69
CA SER A 66 -22.51 -9.13 28.87
C SER A 66 -23.12 -8.00 29.72
N ARG A 67 -22.74 -6.76 29.40
CA ARG A 67 -23.52 -5.59 29.80
C ARG A 67 -24.16 -5.01 28.55
N THR A 68 -25.36 -5.53 28.25
CA THR A 68 -26.31 -4.96 27.29
C THR A 68 -26.60 -3.52 27.71
N LYS A 69 -25.90 -2.56 27.09
CA LYS A 69 -26.24 -1.15 27.20
C LYS A 69 -27.42 -0.93 26.27
N GLN A 70 -28.58 -0.64 26.86
CA GLN A 70 -29.76 -0.20 26.15
C GLN A 70 -29.39 1.03 25.33
N ALA A 71 -29.51 0.92 24.01
CA ALA A 71 -29.36 2.04 23.10
C ALA A 71 -30.57 2.97 23.31
N ALA A 72 -30.35 4.13 23.92
CA ALA A 72 -31.31 5.20 23.90
C ALA A 72 -31.47 5.67 22.44
N VAL A 73 -32.61 5.36 21.84
CA VAL A 73 -33.02 5.90 20.53
C VAL A 73 -33.30 7.38 20.73
N VAL A 74 -32.28 8.20 20.51
CA VAL A 74 -32.42 9.65 20.39
C VAL A 74 -32.84 9.93 18.95
N THR A 75 -34.13 10.10 18.74
CA THR A 75 -34.70 10.58 17.47
C THR A 75 -34.25 12.03 17.26
N PRO A 76 -33.42 12.36 16.26
CA PRO A 76 -33.13 13.75 15.95
C PRO A 76 -34.39 14.42 15.37
N PRO A 77 -34.68 15.69 15.74
CA PRO A 77 -35.81 16.42 15.19
C PRO A 77 -35.62 16.67 13.69
N GLU A 78 -36.68 16.41 12.93
CA GLU A 78 -36.79 16.73 11.50
C GLU A 78 -36.56 18.22 11.29
N LYS A 79 -35.39 18.55 10.73
CA LYS A 79 -35.08 19.89 10.26
C LYS A 79 -35.45 19.94 8.78
N SER A 80 -36.58 20.59 8.51
CA SER A 80 -36.98 21.05 7.18
C SER A 80 -35.85 21.85 6.55
N GLN A 81 -35.26 21.32 5.48
CA GLN A 81 -34.28 22.01 4.66
C GLN A 81 -35.04 22.71 3.53
N SER A 82 -35.00 24.04 3.57
CA SER A 82 -35.30 24.93 2.48
C SER A 82 -34.34 24.67 1.31
N ASP A 83 -34.93 24.57 0.13
CA ASP A 83 -34.31 24.34 -1.17
C ASP A 83 -33.58 25.62 -1.62
N ASP A 84 -32.28 25.70 -1.34
CA ASP A 84 -31.39 26.71 -1.92
C ASP A 84 -30.40 25.99 -2.85
N GLY A 85 -30.64 26.16 -4.16
CA GLY A 85 -29.91 25.54 -5.26
C GLY A 85 -28.40 25.63 -5.13
N LYS A 86 -27.78 24.51 -4.75
CA LYS A 86 -26.34 24.30 -4.79
C LYS A 86 -25.98 23.53 -6.06
N PRO A 87 -24.97 23.96 -6.84
CA PRO A 87 -24.63 23.33 -8.10
C PRO A 87 -24.25 21.87 -7.88
N THR A 88 -25.00 20.98 -8.54
CA THR A 88 -24.76 19.55 -8.60
C THR A 88 -23.44 19.31 -9.32
N LYS A 89 -22.35 19.21 -8.54
CA LYS A 89 -21.16 18.49 -9.03
C LYS A 89 -21.64 17.10 -9.39
N LYS A 90 -21.51 16.74 -10.67
CA LYS A 90 -21.62 15.36 -11.13
C LYS A 90 -20.76 14.54 -10.18
N ARG A 91 -21.38 13.60 -9.49
CA ARG A 91 -20.67 12.61 -8.70
C ARG A 91 -20.11 11.67 -9.74
N ASP A 92 -18.87 11.92 -10.15
CA ASP A 92 -18.06 10.84 -10.67
C ASP A 92 -18.15 9.71 -9.62
N ASP A 93 -18.38 8.48 -10.06
CA ASP A 93 -18.67 7.29 -9.25
C ASP A 93 -17.43 6.83 -8.45
N ASP A 94 -16.67 7.81 -7.96
CA ASP A 94 -15.48 7.68 -7.16
C ASP A 94 -15.98 7.32 -5.76
N GLY A 95 -16.11 6.02 -5.51
CA GLY A 95 -16.52 5.48 -4.22
C GLY A 95 -15.79 6.17 -3.06
N TYR A 96 -16.46 6.28 -1.90
CA TYR A 96 -15.94 6.98 -0.73
C TYR A 96 -14.53 6.51 -0.34
N VAL A 97 -13.53 7.37 -0.56
CA VAL A 97 -12.13 7.08 -0.20
C VAL A 97 -11.86 7.52 1.24
N GLN A 98 -11.43 6.57 2.08
CA GLN A 98 -11.07 6.80 3.48
C GLN A 98 -9.67 7.44 3.60
N SER A 99 -9.52 8.65 3.08
CA SER A 99 -8.24 9.40 3.05
C SER A 99 -7.60 9.56 4.44
N TYR A 100 -8.42 9.73 5.49
CA TYR A 100 -7.93 9.84 6.87
C TYR A 100 -7.22 8.55 7.33
N ILE A 101 -7.79 7.38 7.01
CA ILE A 101 -7.19 6.10 7.39
C ILE A 101 -5.91 5.86 6.60
N HIS A 102 -5.94 6.11 5.28
CA HIS A 102 -4.76 5.95 4.42
C HIS A 102 -3.58 6.77 4.92
N LYS A 103 -3.82 8.03 5.31
CA LYS A 103 -2.80 8.91 5.89
C LYS A 103 -2.20 8.37 7.20
N ASN A 104 -3.02 7.78 8.08
CA ASN A 104 -2.54 7.24 9.36
C ASN A 104 -1.73 5.96 9.20
N VAL A 105 -2.01 5.18 8.14
CA VAL A 105 -1.30 3.92 7.87
C VAL A 105 -0.22 4.08 6.79
N SER A 106 0.09 5.32 6.37
CA SER A 106 1.03 5.63 5.29
C SER A 106 0.78 4.84 3.99
N TYR A 107 -0.49 4.60 3.66
CA TYR A 107 -0.88 3.98 2.39
C TYR A 107 -0.95 5.04 1.30
N VAL A 108 -0.35 4.73 0.15
CA VAL A 108 -0.30 5.60 -1.02
C VAL A 108 -1.11 4.96 -2.13
N ARG A 109 -1.98 5.74 -2.78
CA ARG A 109 -2.83 5.24 -3.86
C ARG A 109 -2.03 5.01 -5.13
N GLU A 110 -2.67 4.34 -6.08
CA GLU A 110 -2.17 4.13 -7.44
C GLU A 110 -1.65 5.44 -8.06
N GLY A 111 -0.42 5.42 -8.53
CA GLY A 111 0.25 6.53 -9.22
C GLY A 111 0.71 7.68 -8.32
N GLU A 112 0.46 7.63 -7.01
CA GLU A 112 0.92 8.65 -6.06
C GLU A 112 2.29 8.31 -5.44
N SER A 113 2.78 7.07 -5.59
CA SER A 113 3.99 6.60 -4.93
C SER A 113 5.24 6.80 -5.79
N GLU A 114 6.34 7.23 -5.16
CA GLU A 114 7.67 7.24 -5.77
C GLU A 114 8.29 5.84 -5.57
N LEU A 115 8.32 5.05 -6.65
CA LEU A 115 8.80 3.68 -6.64
C LEU A 115 10.13 3.54 -7.37
N ASP A 116 10.87 2.50 -7.01
CA ASP A 116 12.05 2.07 -7.75
C ASP A 116 11.66 1.71 -9.19
N PRO A 117 12.44 2.10 -10.22
CA PRO A 117 12.13 1.81 -11.61
C PRO A 117 11.92 0.31 -11.88
N THR A 118 12.61 -0.56 -11.16
CA THR A 118 12.42 -2.01 -11.27
C THR A 118 11.02 -2.41 -10.81
N THR A 119 10.55 -1.84 -9.70
CA THR A 119 9.21 -2.11 -9.16
C THR A 119 8.12 -1.64 -10.11
N VAL A 120 8.32 -0.49 -10.77
CA VAL A 120 7.39 0.02 -11.78
C VAL A 120 7.29 -0.95 -12.96
N LYS A 121 8.42 -1.44 -13.49
CA LYS A 121 8.41 -2.44 -14.57
C LYS A 121 7.72 -3.75 -14.19
N VAL A 122 7.98 -4.26 -12.98
CA VAL A 122 7.29 -5.45 -12.48
C VAL A 122 5.79 -5.20 -12.40
N PHE A 123 5.37 -4.04 -11.92
CA PHE A 123 3.95 -3.67 -11.86
C PHE A 123 3.32 -3.61 -13.26
N GLU A 124 4.00 -3.01 -14.24
CA GLU A 124 3.53 -2.97 -15.63
C GLU A 124 3.33 -4.37 -16.21
N LEU A 125 4.28 -5.28 -16.01
CA LEU A 125 4.15 -6.68 -16.44
C LEU A 125 3.00 -7.41 -15.73
N VAL A 126 2.83 -7.18 -14.42
CA VAL A 126 1.71 -7.76 -13.68
C VAL A 126 0.37 -7.21 -14.16
N ASP A 127 0.27 -5.91 -14.43
CA ASP A 127 -0.95 -5.32 -14.98
C ASP A 127 -1.23 -5.82 -16.40
N GLU A 128 -0.21 -6.11 -17.20
CA GLU A 128 -0.37 -6.69 -18.54
C GLU A 128 -0.92 -8.12 -18.48
N TYR A 129 -0.29 -9.01 -17.70
CA TYR A 129 -0.60 -10.44 -17.69
C TYR A 129 -1.66 -10.87 -16.66
N TYR A 130 -1.95 -10.07 -15.64
CA TYR A 130 -2.88 -10.42 -14.55
C TYR A 130 -4.06 -9.45 -14.45
N VAL A 131 -5.18 -9.96 -13.92
CA VAL A 131 -6.37 -9.17 -13.65
C VAL A 131 -6.27 -8.55 -12.26
N ILE A 132 -6.19 -7.22 -12.21
CA ILE A 132 -6.34 -6.46 -10.97
C ILE A 132 -7.82 -6.12 -10.77
N PRO A 133 -8.49 -6.63 -9.73
CA PRO A 133 -9.92 -6.36 -9.54
C PRO A 133 -10.18 -4.89 -9.19
N LYS A 134 -11.29 -4.32 -9.69
CA LYS A 134 -11.71 -2.94 -9.36
C LYS A 134 -11.89 -2.69 -7.86
N GLY A 135 -12.16 -3.75 -7.08
CA GLY A 135 -12.30 -3.72 -5.62
C GLY A 135 -11.01 -4.02 -4.83
N PHE A 136 -9.85 -4.09 -5.48
CA PHE A 136 -8.58 -4.51 -4.87
C PHE A 136 -8.23 -3.74 -3.59
N GLU A 137 -8.50 -2.44 -3.55
CA GLU A 137 -8.25 -1.64 -2.35
C GLU A 137 -9.18 -2.05 -1.18
N ASN A 138 -10.42 -2.44 -1.43
CA ASN A 138 -11.41 -2.68 -0.36
C ASN A 138 -11.44 -4.13 0.14
N ASP A 139 -10.99 -5.07 -0.70
CA ASP A 139 -11.02 -6.48 -0.37
C ASP A 139 -9.94 -6.86 0.65
N ARG A 140 -10.38 -7.49 1.75
CA ARG A 140 -9.49 -7.96 2.83
C ARG A 140 -8.61 -9.15 2.44
N LYS A 141 -8.94 -9.83 1.32
CA LYS A 141 -8.19 -11.00 0.82
C LYS A 141 -6.79 -10.64 0.32
N PHE A 142 -6.59 -9.39 -0.10
CA PHE A 142 -5.32 -8.88 -0.63
C PHE A 142 -4.38 -8.31 0.45
N GLY A 143 -4.56 -8.74 1.71
CA GLY A 143 -3.72 -8.33 2.83
C GLY A 143 -4.00 -6.90 3.35
N PRO A 144 -3.22 -6.43 4.34
CA PRO A 144 -3.37 -5.11 4.94
C PRO A 144 -2.91 -3.98 4.01
N LYS A 145 -3.42 -2.76 4.24
CA LYS A 145 -3.02 -1.53 3.52
C LYS A 145 -1.84 -0.79 4.15
N SER A 146 -1.45 -1.15 5.37
CA SER A 146 -0.52 -0.35 6.16
C SER A 146 0.90 -0.41 5.63
N GLY A 147 1.50 0.76 5.40
CA GLY A 147 2.93 0.95 5.14
C GLY A 147 3.42 0.60 3.74
N VAL A 148 2.51 0.41 2.77
CA VAL A 148 2.85 0.02 1.39
C VAL A 148 2.09 0.88 0.39
N SER A 149 2.61 1.01 -0.83
CA SER A 149 1.87 1.59 -1.94
C SER A 149 0.90 0.58 -2.59
N PHE A 150 -0.01 1.07 -3.41
CA PHE A 150 -0.91 0.23 -4.21
C PHE A 150 -0.14 -0.79 -5.05
N GLU A 151 0.88 -0.35 -5.78
CA GLU A 151 1.67 -1.14 -6.72
C GLU A 151 2.46 -2.23 -5.99
N GLN A 152 3.12 -1.89 -4.87
CA GLN A 152 3.82 -2.86 -4.03
C GLN A 152 2.88 -3.94 -3.49
N ARG A 153 1.65 -3.55 -3.16
CA ARG A 153 0.62 -4.48 -2.69
C ARG A 153 0.13 -5.40 -3.81
N VAL A 154 -0.02 -4.89 -5.03
CA VAL A 154 -0.34 -5.70 -6.23
C VAL A 154 0.76 -6.74 -6.47
N ILE A 155 2.03 -6.32 -6.47
CA ILE A 155 3.19 -7.22 -6.63
C ILE A 155 3.22 -8.27 -5.51
N SER A 156 2.92 -7.87 -4.27
CA SER A 156 2.82 -8.83 -3.16
C SER A 156 1.70 -9.85 -3.37
N CYS A 157 0.56 -9.43 -3.92
CA CYS A 157 -0.54 -10.34 -4.25
C CYS A 157 -0.18 -11.30 -5.39
N TYR A 158 0.56 -10.81 -6.38
CA TYR A 158 1.15 -11.63 -7.44
C TYR A 158 2.06 -12.72 -6.86
N CYS A 159 3.03 -12.37 -6.01
CA CYS A 159 3.92 -13.35 -5.38
C CYS A 159 3.19 -14.42 -4.57
N ASN A 160 2.04 -14.06 -3.98
CA ASN A 160 1.20 -14.98 -3.23
C ASN A 160 0.18 -15.76 -4.09
N ASN A 161 0.25 -15.65 -5.42
CA ASN A 161 -0.70 -16.24 -6.38
C ASN A 161 -2.18 -15.89 -6.07
N LEU A 162 -2.43 -14.67 -5.58
CA LEU A 162 -3.78 -14.17 -5.27
C LEU A 162 -4.46 -13.48 -6.45
N LEU A 163 -3.73 -13.22 -7.53
CA LEU A 163 -4.24 -12.61 -8.75
C LEU A 163 -4.55 -13.68 -9.80
N GLU A 164 -5.61 -13.45 -10.57
CA GLU A 164 -6.00 -14.31 -11.68
C GLU A 164 -5.25 -13.89 -12.95
N ALA A 165 -4.73 -14.84 -13.70
CA ALA A 165 -4.02 -14.56 -14.94
C ALA A 165 -5.00 -14.31 -16.10
N LYS A 166 -4.67 -13.35 -16.98
CA LYS A 166 -5.48 -13.01 -18.17
C LYS A 166 -5.31 -14.06 -19.27
N ASP A 167 -4.07 -14.24 -19.74
CA ASP A 167 -3.73 -15.07 -20.89
C ASP A 167 -2.70 -16.15 -20.51
N GLY A 168 -3.13 -17.09 -19.67
CA GLY A 168 -2.26 -18.13 -19.14
C GLY A 168 -1.31 -17.63 -18.05
N LYS A 169 -0.70 -18.55 -17.31
CA LYS A 169 0.19 -18.19 -16.20
C LYS A 169 1.58 -17.85 -16.74
N VAL A 170 2.02 -16.61 -16.53
CA VAL A 170 3.38 -16.13 -16.83
C VAL A 170 4.12 -15.86 -15.54
N ASP A 171 5.29 -16.48 -15.38
CA ASP A 171 6.15 -16.23 -14.24
C ASP A 171 6.98 -14.97 -14.50
N ILE A 172 6.91 -14.01 -13.58
CA ILE A 172 7.50 -12.67 -13.63
C ILE A 172 8.43 -12.56 -12.43
N CYS A 173 9.68 -12.19 -12.69
CA CYS A 173 10.66 -12.02 -11.65
C CYS A 173 10.55 -10.65 -10.98
N THR A 174 10.41 -10.64 -9.66
CA THR A 174 10.33 -9.38 -8.88
C THR A 174 11.68 -8.66 -8.70
N GLN A 175 12.79 -9.26 -9.13
CA GLN A 175 14.13 -8.70 -8.97
C GLN A 175 14.69 -8.10 -10.24
N CYS A 176 14.62 -8.79 -11.38
CA CYS A 176 15.10 -8.26 -12.65
C CYS A 176 13.99 -7.68 -13.53
N ALA A 177 12.71 -7.87 -13.17
CA ALA A 177 11.56 -7.47 -13.97
C ALA A 177 11.51 -8.14 -15.36
N ASP A 178 12.02 -9.38 -15.47
CA ASP A 178 11.90 -10.19 -16.69
C ASP A 178 10.87 -11.31 -16.51
N GLU A 179 10.34 -11.79 -17.62
CA GLU A 179 9.42 -12.92 -17.71
C GLU A 179 10.17 -14.27 -17.86
N GLY A 180 9.47 -15.36 -17.54
CA GLY A 180 9.93 -16.74 -17.76
C GLY A 180 10.63 -17.39 -16.56
N HIS A 181 10.80 -16.68 -15.44
CA HIS A 181 11.36 -17.25 -14.22
C HIS A 181 10.83 -16.55 -12.95
N LEU A 182 10.88 -17.27 -11.83
CA LEU A 182 10.56 -16.72 -10.51
C LEU A 182 11.81 -16.11 -9.87
N ARG A 183 11.61 -15.32 -8.81
CA ARG A 183 12.71 -14.69 -8.06
C ARG A 183 13.79 -15.69 -7.61
N ASP A 184 13.39 -16.89 -7.24
CA ASP A 184 14.31 -17.92 -6.73
C ASP A 184 15.25 -18.47 -7.82
N ASP A 185 14.84 -18.39 -9.09
CA ASP A 185 15.60 -18.84 -10.26
C ASP A 185 16.22 -17.66 -11.05
N CYS A 186 16.37 -16.50 -10.39
CA CYS A 186 16.80 -15.28 -11.07
C CYS A 186 18.30 -15.29 -11.37
N PRO A 187 18.72 -15.12 -12.64
CA PRO A 187 20.13 -15.17 -13.03
C PRO A 187 20.95 -13.99 -12.51
N THR A 188 20.31 -12.91 -12.05
CA THR A 188 21.03 -11.76 -11.45
C THR A 188 21.39 -11.97 -9.98
N LEU A 189 20.82 -12.99 -9.33
CA LEU A 189 21.06 -13.32 -7.92
C LEU A 189 21.98 -14.55 -7.72
N ILE A 190 22.30 -15.27 -8.80
CA ILE A 190 23.16 -16.46 -8.83
C ILE A 190 24.57 -16.04 -9.24
#